data_AF-A0A4Y2VIK9-F1
#
_entry.id   AF-A0A4Y2VIK9-F1
#
_cell.length_a   1.000
_cell.length_b   1.000
_cell.length_c   1.000
_cell.angle_alpha   90.00
_cell.angle_beta   90.00
_cell.angle_gamma   90.00
#
_symmetry.space_group_name_H-M   'P 1'
#
loop_
_entity.id
_entity.type
_entity.pdbx_description
1 polymer ?
#
loop_
_entity_poly.entity_id
_entity_poly.type
_entity_poly.pdbx_seq_one_letter_code
_entity_poly.pdbx_strand_id
1 'polypeptide(L)'
;MKMNSEKMFPTNSLGTTVRVPIPDVDKGRGDARNILAVLISVTEDGFYRLGTSEGILKQLYERSQFTLCPENLLRIENIPDYEIPLRSVAIAQSSGSG
;
A
#
# COMPACT_ATOMS: atom_id res chain seq x y z
N MET A 1 8.01 -24.80 15.45
CA MET A 1 7.01 -24.10 16.30
C MET A 1 6.18 -23.21 15.39
N LYS A 2 4.88 -23.53 15.23
CA LYS A 2 3.96 -22.74 14.41
C LYS A 2 3.58 -21.48 15.19
N MET A 3 4.09 -20.33 14.76
CA MET A 3 3.59 -19.04 15.25
C MET A 3 2.33 -18.71 14.47
N ASN A 4 1.21 -18.95 15.14
CA ASN A 4 -0.13 -18.59 14.72
C ASN A 4 -0.22 -17.05 14.73
N SER A 5 0.14 -16.43 13.61
CA SER A 5 0.05 -14.97 13.42
C SER A 5 -1.12 -14.58 12.51
N GLU A 6 -2.15 -15.42 12.44
CA GLU A 6 -3.38 -15.18 11.68
C GLU A 6 -4.41 -14.34 12.46
N LYS A 7 -4.10 -13.94 13.70
CA LYS A 7 -5.07 -13.26 14.60
C LYS A 7 -4.97 -11.73 14.65
N MET A 8 -4.06 -11.08 13.92
CA MET A 8 -3.78 -9.65 14.11
C MET A 8 -4.26 -8.72 13.00
N PHE A 9 -4.92 -9.25 11.96
CA PHE A 9 -5.56 -8.40 10.97
C PHE A 9 -7.06 -8.54 11.10
N PRO A 10 -7.73 -7.66 11.86
CA PRO A 10 -9.17 -7.59 11.75
C PRO A 10 -9.48 -7.31 10.29
N THR A 11 -10.34 -8.12 9.69
CA THR A 11 -10.90 -7.94 8.35
C THR A 11 -11.40 -6.50 8.12
N ASN A 12 -11.69 -5.79 9.22
CA ASN A 12 -12.12 -4.39 9.30
C ASN A 12 -10.98 -3.36 9.31
N SER A 13 -9.81 -3.66 8.72
CA SER A 13 -8.67 -2.71 8.63
C SER A 13 -8.79 -1.70 7.47
N LEU A 14 -9.97 -1.59 6.84
CA LEU A 14 -10.19 -0.59 5.79
C LEU A 14 -9.93 0.81 6.35
N GLY A 15 -9.24 1.65 5.58
CA GLY A 15 -8.85 2.99 6.01
C GLY A 15 -7.62 3.06 6.89
N THR A 16 -6.91 1.94 7.06
CA THR A 16 -5.61 1.91 7.73
C THR A 16 -4.48 2.14 6.74
N THR A 17 -3.53 3.00 7.11
CA THR A 17 -2.31 3.21 6.34
C THR A 17 -1.40 1.97 6.44
N VAL A 18 -0.82 1.58 5.31
CA VAL A 18 0.08 0.44 5.13
C VAL A 18 1.30 0.85 4.32
N ARG A 19 2.38 0.11 4.50
CA ARG A 19 3.62 0.23 3.71
C ARG A 19 3.70 -0.92 2.73
N VAL A 20 3.78 -0.58 1.46
CA VAL A 20 4.02 -1.50 0.35
C VAL A 20 5.49 -1.40 -0.03
N PRO A 21 6.30 -2.46 0.12
CA PRO A 21 7.70 -2.45 -0.32
C PRO A 21 7.75 -2.37 -1.85
N ILE A 22 8.65 -1.56 -2.38
CA ILE A 22 8.89 -1.48 -3.82
C ILE A 22 9.86 -2.61 -4.19
N PRO A 23 9.53 -3.51 -5.14
CA PRO A 23 10.44 -4.54 -5.58
C PRO A 23 11.67 -3.92 -6.25
N ASP A 24 12.84 -4.54 -6.12
CA ASP A 24 14.11 -3.97 -6.62
C ASP A 24 14.09 -3.68 -8.12
N VAL A 25 13.28 -4.39 -8.92
CA VAL A 25 13.12 -4.17 -10.36
C VAL A 25 12.45 -2.84 -10.70
N ASP A 26 11.61 -2.34 -9.79
CA ASP A 26 10.90 -1.06 -9.92
C ASP A 26 11.60 0.07 -9.18
N LYS A 27 12.73 -0.22 -8.51
CA LYS A 27 13.50 0.72 -7.71
C LYS A 27 14.54 1.43 -8.57
N GLY A 28 14.35 2.73 -8.80
CA GLY A 28 15.40 3.59 -9.33
C GLY A 28 16.43 3.98 -8.26
N ARG A 29 17.51 4.63 -8.69
CA ARG A 29 18.53 5.15 -7.77
C ARG A 29 17.95 6.35 -7.03
N GLY A 30 17.63 6.16 -5.74
CA GLY A 30 17.10 7.20 -4.86
C GLY A 30 15.65 7.01 -4.45
N ASP A 31 14.92 6.05 -5.04
CA ASP A 31 13.53 5.80 -4.68
C ASP A 31 13.35 5.36 -3.23
N ALA A 32 12.24 5.81 -2.64
CA ALA A 32 11.79 5.37 -1.33
C ALA A 32 11.66 3.85 -1.30
N ARG A 33 12.09 3.23 -0.21
CA ARG A 33 12.08 1.76 -0.08
C ARG A 33 10.65 1.19 -0.04
N ASN A 34 9.70 2.02 0.44
CA ASN A 34 8.31 1.65 0.64
C ASN A 34 7.40 2.80 0.19
N ILE A 35 6.23 2.47 -0.34
CA ILE A 35 5.14 3.40 -0.63
C ILE A 35 4.13 3.35 0.52
N LEU A 36 3.63 4.52 0.92
CA LEU A 36 2.50 4.63 1.83
C LEU A 36 1.19 4.49 1.05
N ALA A 37 0.35 3.56 1.47
CA ALA A 37 -0.96 3.33 0.88
C ALA A 37 -2.00 3.15 1.99
N VAL A 38 -3.28 3.19 1.67
CA VAL A 38 -4.39 2.85 2.56
C VAL A 38 -5.11 1.63 2.02
N LEU A 39 -5.66 0.79 2.91
CA LEU A 39 -6.63 -0.23 2.47
C LEU A 39 -7.94 0.44 2.06
N ILE A 40 -8.35 0.25 0.80
CA ILE A 40 -9.64 0.73 0.31
C ILE A 40 -10.71 -0.35 0.47
N SER A 41 -10.46 -1.53 -0.11
CA SER A 41 -11.42 -2.65 -0.12
C SER A 41 -10.70 -3.99 -0.18
N VAL A 42 -11.43 -5.07 0.11
CA VAL A 42 -10.99 -6.46 -0.09
C VAL A 42 -11.92 -7.11 -1.11
N THR A 43 -11.36 -7.84 -2.07
CA THR A 43 -12.13 -8.64 -3.04
C THR A 43 -12.66 -9.92 -2.39
N GLU A 44 -13.64 -10.56 -3.02
CA GLU A 44 -14.19 -11.84 -2.53
C GLU A 44 -13.12 -12.95 -2.45
N ASP A 45 -12.13 -12.90 -3.35
CA ASP A 45 -10.98 -13.82 -3.36
C ASP A 45 -9.92 -13.53 -2.27
N GLY A 46 -10.14 -12.50 -1.44
CA GLY A 46 -9.24 -12.16 -0.33
C GLY A 46 -8.05 -11.26 -0.70
N PHE A 47 -8.06 -10.65 -1.88
CA PHE A 47 -7.05 -9.67 -2.26
C PHE A 47 -7.42 -8.25 -1.84
N TYR A 48 -6.42 -7.43 -1.56
CA TYR A 48 -6.58 -6.08 -1.07
C TYR A 48 -6.38 -5.06 -2.19
N ARG A 49 -7.32 -4.11 -2.30
CA ARG A 49 -7.17 -2.88 -3.06
C ARG A 49 -6.55 -1.81 -2.18
N LEU A 50 -5.47 -1.23 -2.66
CA LEU A 50 -4.70 -0.22 -1.96
C LEU A 50 -4.76 1.11 -2.71
N GLY A 51 -4.90 2.20 -1.98
CA GLY A 51 -4.86 3.55 -2.55
C GLY A 51 -3.76 4.40 -1.95
N THR A 52 -3.27 5.36 -2.71
CA THR A 52 -2.18 6.25 -2.33
C THR A 52 -2.63 7.70 -2.52
N SER A 53 -1.84 8.68 -2.06
CA SER A 53 -2.14 10.09 -2.35
C SER A 53 -2.24 10.38 -3.86
N GLU A 54 -1.57 9.58 -4.67
CA GLU A 54 -1.52 9.71 -6.13
C GLU A 54 -2.61 8.90 -6.86
N GLY A 55 -3.46 8.16 -6.14
CA GLY A 55 -4.52 7.34 -6.74
C GLY A 55 -4.51 5.87 -6.30
N ILE A 56 -5.41 5.09 -6.89
CA ILE A 56 -5.65 3.68 -6.55
C ILE A 56 -4.66 2.80 -7.30
N LEU A 57 -3.98 1.90 -6.58
CA LEU A 57 -3.04 0.98 -7.21
C LEU A 57 -3.81 -0.01 -8.09
N LYS A 58 -3.43 -0.08 -9.37
CA LYS A 58 -4.06 -0.96 -10.36
C LYS A 58 -3.94 -2.44 -10.02
N GLN A 59 -2.86 -2.83 -9.35
CA GLN A 59 -2.65 -4.23 -8.94
C GLN A 59 -3.28 -4.52 -7.58
N LEU A 60 -3.71 -5.76 -7.41
CA LEU A 60 -4.22 -6.27 -6.14
C LEU A 60 -3.06 -6.84 -5.31
N TYR A 61 -3.20 -6.78 -3.98
CA TYR A 61 -2.16 -7.21 -3.06
C TYR A 61 -2.64 -8.32 -2.13
N GLU A 62 -1.75 -9.25 -1.84
CA GLU A 62 -1.94 -10.17 -0.72
C GLU A 62 -1.51 -9.52 0.60
N ARG A 63 -2.04 -10.03 1.72
CA ARG A 63 -1.69 -9.58 3.07
C ARG A 63 -0.19 -9.64 3.38
N SER A 64 0.53 -10.58 2.76
CA SER A 64 1.98 -10.79 2.89
C SER A 64 2.81 -9.70 2.19
N GLN A 65 2.22 -8.99 1.23
CA GLN A 65 2.92 -8.03 0.38
C GLN A 65 2.97 -6.62 1.00
N PHE A 66 2.39 -6.39 2.17
CA PHE A 66 2.44 -5.10 2.84
C PHE A 66 2.42 -5.23 4.37
N THR A 67 2.87 -4.16 5.03
CA THR A 67 2.94 -4.08 6.49
C THR A 67 2.04 -2.95 6.99
N LEU A 68 1.41 -3.10 8.16
CA LEU A 68 0.63 -1.99 8.72
C LEU A 68 1.56 -0.86 9.14
N CYS A 69 1.12 0.39 8.94
CA CYS A 69 1.70 1.52 9.62
C CYS A 69 1.04 1.65 11.00
N PRO A 70 1.81 1.86 12.08
CA PRO A 70 1.23 2.16 13.39
C PRO A 70 0.52 3.52 13.41
N GLU A 71 0.90 4.43 12.52
CA GLU A 71 0.31 5.76 12.37
C GLU A 71 -0.55 5.83 11.12
N ASN A 72 -1.73 6.45 11.24
CA ASN A 72 -2.61 6.67 10.10
C ASN A 72 -2.25 8.01 9.42
N LEU A 73 -1.32 7.93 8.48
CA LEU A 73 -0.78 9.09 7.75
C LEU A 73 -1.64 9.48 6.55
N LEU A 74 -2.42 8.54 6.02
CA LEU A 74 -3.29 8.72 4.87
C LEU A 74 -4.74 8.37 5.23
N ARG A 75 -5.69 9.10 4.64
CA ARG A 75 -7.13 8.84 4.79
C ARG A 75 -7.73 8.51 3.44
N ILE A 76 -8.69 7.58 3.41
CA ILE A 76 -9.37 7.15 2.18
C ILE A 76 -10.02 8.34 1.45
N GLU A 77 -10.57 9.31 2.18
CA GLU A 77 -11.23 10.49 1.61
C GLU A 77 -10.30 11.37 0.74
N ASN A 78 -8.98 11.30 0.96
CA ASN A 78 -8.00 12.08 0.22
C ASN A 78 -7.43 11.33 -0.99
N ILE A 79 -7.94 10.13 -1.29
CA ILE A 79 -7.41 9.29 -2.36
C ILE A 79 -8.15 9.59 -3.66
N PRO A 80 -7.45 9.97 -4.72
CA PRO A 80 -8.06 10.16 -6.03
C PRO A 80 -8.68 8.86 -6.54
N ASP A 81 -9.89 8.95 -7.08
CA ASP A 81 -10.62 7.80 -7.65
C ASP A 81 -10.20 7.53 -9.11
N TYR A 82 -8.91 7.28 -9.31
CA TYR A 82 -8.36 6.80 -10.58
C TYR A 82 -7.25 5.79 -10.37
N GLU A 83 -7.08 4.88 -11.33
CA GLU A 83 -6.07 3.82 -11.26
C GLU A 83 -4.70 4.32 -11.71
N ILE A 84 -3.67 4.00 -10.93
CA ILE A 84 -2.27 4.34 -11.19
C ILE A 84 -1.38 3.09 -11.03
N PRO A 85 -0.38 2.87 -11.90
CA PRO A 85 0.56 1.76 -11.72
C PRO A 85 1.56 2.07 -10.59
N LEU A 86 2.01 1.00 -9.90
CA LEU A 86 2.94 1.10 -8.76
C LEU A 86 4.18 1.94 -9.07
N ARG A 87 4.77 1.74 -10.26
CA ARG A 87 5.96 2.46 -10.71
C ARG A 87 5.76 3.97 -10.80
N SER A 88 4.60 4.44 -11.25
CA SER A 88 4.33 5.88 -11.32
C SER A 88 4.21 6.48 -9.91
N VAL A 89 3.62 5.75 -8.96
CA VAL A 89 3.56 6.16 -7.55
C VAL A 89 4.95 6.18 -6.94
N ALA A 90 5.79 5.17 -7.22
CA ALA A 90 7.17 5.11 -6.77
C ALA A 90 7.94 6.38 -7.16
N ILE A 91 7.87 6.75 -8.44
CA ILE A 91 8.53 7.95 -8.98
C ILE A 91 7.99 9.23 -8.34
N ALA A 92 6.67 9.35 -8.16
CA ALA A 92 6.03 10.51 -7.56
C ALA A 92 6.46 10.73 -6.09
N GLN A 93 6.51 9.65 -5.31
CA GLN A 93 6.92 9.68 -3.89
C GLN A 93 8.44 9.82 -3.72
N SER A 94 9.22 9.41 -4.73
CA SER A 94 10.68 9.54 -4.79
C SER A 94 11.16 10.96 -5.09
N SER A 95 10.36 11.75 -5.81
CA SER A 95 10.71 13.14 -6.18
C SER A 95 10.63 14.13 -5.01
N GLY A 96 10.29 13.67 -3.81
CA GLY A 96 10.32 14.47 -2.58
C GLY A 96 11.68 14.37 -1.88
N SER A 97 12.47 15.45 -1.97
CA SER A 97 13.75 15.72 -1.27
C SER A 97 15.02 15.41 -2.09
N GLY A 98 15.31 16.28 -3.05
CA GLY A 98 16.67 16.61 -3.48
C GLY A 98 17.06 17.98 -2.94
#